data_AF-A0AAD0T1Z3-F1
#
_entry.id   AF-A0AAD0T1Z3-F1
#
_cell.length_a   1.000
_cell.length_b   1.000
_cell.length_c   1.000
_cell.angle_alpha   90.00
_cell.angle_beta   90.00
_cell.angle_gamma   90.00
#
_symmetry.space_group_name_H-M   'P 1'
#
loop_
_entity.id
_entity.type
_entity.pdbx_description
1 polymer ?
#
loop_
_entity_poly.entity_id
_entity_poly.type
_entity_poly.pdbx_seq_one_letter_code
_entity_poly.pdbx_strand_id
1 'polypeptide(L)'
;MRDTDLFLNKYIESKVLNLKSRFNAYNARKNYSKTFLDSAKELTKSDIRQRFLQAKENLSPNDTLKLMRNLLNSSAWISFSTARYLHSLTNFKSFDNKFDYNFINYRFFNDLKNKKEIDLEDDEIFKIIYNEVEYAKYHPNYISNLEAPTTNATIILIPGVFNELFSTPSFERACLHLKKNYGIKYFTPSINGFDNCNKNAESLKIQINDYMKEHPNEKLWLVAFSKGGLDTLHYLSEYSEEQDSILGLSTIASPILGSDSFNKKLIKTLNLIHNFSDSKLYKLIDSRRDILAKEMQKSLSSTYRRPWLRNNHEKLNPNLFYTSIGFSSKWYDSHLWMMLMKLIIRSKNENDGVVDTESTLFPYYFQKGISLGILEGHHLVGRRSSFYCQEALIEAHIHFLKYKGLLF
;
A
#
# COMPACT_ATOMS: atom_id res chain seq x y z
N MET A 1 14.12 40.86 38.29
CA MET A 1 13.59 39.48 38.11
C MET A 1 14.62 38.53 38.69
N ARG A 2 14.26 37.68 39.66
CA ARG A 2 15.21 36.73 40.26
C ARG A 2 15.37 35.54 39.33
N ASP A 3 16.54 34.91 39.24
CA ASP A 3 16.80 33.74 38.38
C ASP A 3 15.81 32.59 38.60
N THR A 4 15.25 32.49 39.81
CA THR A 4 14.18 31.58 40.18
C THR A 4 12.87 31.83 39.42
N ASP A 5 12.51 33.09 39.16
CA ASP A 5 11.30 33.47 38.44
C ASP A 5 11.41 33.09 36.95
N LEU A 6 12.63 33.22 36.40
CA LEU A 6 12.94 32.87 35.01
C LEU A 6 12.93 31.35 34.80
N PHE A 7 13.42 30.58 35.78
CA PHE A 7 13.34 29.12 35.78
C PHE A 7 11.89 28.63 35.90
N LEU A 8 11.09 29.21 36.81
CA LEU A 8 9.69 28.85 36.97
C LEU A 8 8.88 29.14 35.71
N ASN A 9 9.10 30.29 35.07
CA ASN A 9 8.43 30.65 33.83
C ASN A 9 8.79 29.69 32.70
N LYS A 10 10.07 29.37 32.50
CA LYS A 10 10.49 28.36 31.50
C LYS A 10 9.89 26.98 31.79
N TYR A 11 9.82 26.58 33.06
CA TYR A 11 9.21 25.32 33.45
C TYR A 11 7.71 25.29 33.15
N ILE A 12 6.98 26.35 33.53
CA ILE A 12 5.54 26.50 33.27
C ILE A 12 5.27 26.55 31.77
N GLU A 13 6.02 27.35 31.01
CA GLU A 13 5.93 27.39 29.54
C GLU A 13 6.15 26.01 28.93
N SER A 14 7.18 25.27 29.36
CA SER A 14 7.44 23.92 28.86
C SER A 14 6.29 22.95 29.17
N LYS A 15 5.68 23.06 30.35
CA LYS A 15 4.53 22.24 30.77
C LYS A 15 3.26 22.61 30.01
N VAL A 16 3.02 23.90 29.78
CA VAL A 16 1.89 24.41 28.99
C VAL A 16 2.04 24.02 27.53
N LEU A 17 3.24 24.14 26.95
CA LEU A 17 3.54 23.67 25.60
C LEU A 17 3.35 22.15 25.46
N ASN A 18 3.79 21.37 26.44
CA ASN A 18 3.57 19.93 26.49
C ASN A 18 2.07 19.58 26.61
N LEU A 19 1.31 20.30 27.43
CA LEU A 19 -0.13 20.11 27.56
C LEU A 19 -0.86 20.47 26.26
N LYS A 20 -0.49 21.60 25.64
CA LYS A 20 -1.03 22.06 24.35
C LYS A 20 -0.70 21.09 23.22
N SER A 21 0.52 20.55 23.17
CA SER A 21 0.90 19.55 22.16
C SER A 21 0.11 18.26 22.33
N ARG A 22 -0.08 17.79 23.57
CA ARG A 22 -0.92 16.61 23.88
C ARG A 22 -2.39 16.84 23.50
N PHE A 23 -2.94 18.02 23.78
CA PHE A 23 -4.31 18.36 23.41
C PHE A 23 -4.49 18.46 21.88
N ASN A 24 -3.52 19.07 21.20
CA ASN A 24 -3.49 19.12 19.74
C ASN A 24 -3.41 17.72 19.13
N ALA A 25 -2.54 16.84 19.66
CA ALA A 25 -2.41 15.45 19.25
C ALA A 25 -3.69 14.63 19.49
N TYR A 26 -4.42 14.91 20.58
CA TYR A 26 -5.72 14.32 20.84
C TYR A 26 -6.78 14.76 19.82
N ASN A 27 -6.88 16.07 19.56
CA ASN A 27 -7.85 16.61 18.59
C ASN A 27 -7.54 16.14 17.15
N ALA A 28 -6.27 16.13 16.79
CA ALA A 28 -5.72 15.49 15.59
C ALA A 28 -6.27 14.07 15.39
N ARG A 29 -6.08 13.19 16.39
CA ARG A 29 -6.56 11.80 16.38
C ARG A 29 -8.06 11.70 16.20
N LYS A 30 -8.81 12.51 16.95
CA LYS A 30 -10.28 12.54 16.88
C LYS A 30 -10.74 12.96 15.49
N ASN A 31 -10.14 14.00 14.92
CA ASN A 31 -10.50 14.54 13.60
C ASN A 31 -10.13 13.56 12.49
N TYR A 32 -8.94 12.94 12.53
CA TYR A 32 -8.53 11.93 11.58
C TYR A 32 -9.45 10.70 11.64
N SER A 33 -9.71 10.17 12.85
CA SER A 33 -10.58 9.00 13.02
C SER A 33 -12.03 9.29 12.60
N LYS A 34 -12.49 10.53 12.81
CA LYS A 34 -13.80 10.99 12.31
C LYS A 34 -13.82 11.08 10.79
N THR A 35 -12.81 11.67 10.16
CA THR A 35 -12.68 11.77 8.70
C THR A 35 -12.63 10.40 8.04
N PHE A 36 -11.92 9.46 8.69
CA PHE A 36 -11.88 8.05 8.29
C PHE A 36 -13.27 7.41 8.36
N LEU A 37 -14.00 7.61 9.47
CA LEU A 37 -15.37 7.12 9.63
C LEU A 37 -16.34 7.72 8.60
N ASP A 38 -16.21 9.01 8.32
CA ASP A 38 -17.08 9.71 7.36
C ASP A 38 -16.81 9.23 5.94
N SER A 39 -15.54 9.06 5.57
CA SER A 39 -15.15 8.38 4.33
C SER A 39 -15.68 6.95 4.27
N ALA A 40 -15.67 6.25 5.41
CA ALA A 40 -16.26 4.92 5.55
C ALA A 40 -17.74 4.88 5.21
N LYS A 41 -18.50 5.80 5.76
CA LYS A 41 -19.94 5.92 5.51
C LYS A 41 -20.23 6.28 4.06
N GLU A 42 -19.54 7.29 3.52
CA GLU A 42 -19.83 7.82 2.20
C GLU A 42 -19.58 6.79 1.10
N LEU A 43 -18.39 6.17 1.05
CA LEU A 43 -18.19 5.15 0.02
C LEU A 43 -18.78 3.76 0.33
N THR A 44 -19.25 3.49 1.55
CA THR A 44 -20.16 2.35 1.77
C THR A 44 -21.52 2.62 1.14
N LYS A 45 -22.03 3.85 1.31
CA LYS A 45 -23.32 4.27 0.73
C LYS A 45 -23.27 4.29 -0.79
N SER A 46 -22.16 4.76 -1.40
CA SER A 46 -21.99 4.71 -2.85
C SER A 46 -21.93 3.27 -3.37
N ASP A 47 -21.18 2.39 -2.72
CA ASP A 47 -21.02 0.98 -3.12
C ASP A 47 -22.36 0.23 -3.06
N ILE A 48 -23.13 0.45 -1.99
CA ILE A 48 -24.48 -0.13 -1.85
C ILE A 48 -25.40 0.39 -2.95
N ARG A 49 -25.42 1.71 -3.19
CA ARG A 49 -26.31 2.33 -4.20
C ARG A 49 -25.98 1.86 -5.61
N GLN A 50 -24.72 1.90 -6.01
CA GLN A 50 -24.27 1.52 -7.35
C GLN A 50 -24.58 0.05 -7.64
N ARG A 51 -24.41 -0.84 -6.65
CA ARG A 51 -24.67 -2.26 -6.84
C ARG A 51 -26.12 -2.66 -6.66
N PHE A 52 -26.91 -1.91 -5.89
CA PHE A 52 -28.35 -2.09 -5.87
C PHE A 52 -28.97 -1.74 -7.23
N LEU A 53 -28.44 -0.70 -7.90
CA LEU A 53 -28.81 -0.37 -9.28
C LEU A 53 -28.42 -1.49 -10.26
N GLN A 54 -27.20 -2.03 -10.16
CA GLN A 54 -26.76 -3.17 -10.99
C GLN A 54 -27.55 -4.46 -10.73
N ALA A 55 -27.88 -4.75 -9.47
CA ALA A 55 -28.66 -5.93 -9.09
C ALA A 55 -30.12 -5.80 -9.57
N LYS A 56 -30.68 -4.58 -9.64
CA LYS A 56 -32.03 -4.36 -10.20
C LYS A 56 -32.08 -4.68 -11.69
N GLU A 57 -30.96 -4.60 -12.40
CA GLU A 57 -30.88 -4.82 -13.86
C GLU A 57 -30.54 -6.26 -14.24
N ASN A 58 -29.88 -7.05 -13.38
CA ASN A 58 -29.63 -8.49 -13.60
C ASN A 58 -29.48 -9.25 -12.27
N LEU A 59 -30.51 -10.03 -11.89
CA LEU A 59 -30.52 -10.86 -10.67
C LEU A 59 -29.96 -12.26 -10.95
N SER A 60 -28.64 -12.40 -11.01
CA SER A 60 -28.01 -13.72 -10.96
C SER A 60 -27.70 -14.12 -9.50
N PRO A 61 -27.77 -15.42 -9.13
CA PRO A 61 -27.37 -15.90 -7.79
C PRO A 61 -25.93 -15.53 -7.40
N ASN A 62 -25.04 -15.40 -8.39
CA ASN A 62 -23.65 -14.98 -8.17
C ASN A 62 -23.55 -13.51 -7.74
N ASP A 63 -24.47 -12.66 -8.20
CA ASP A 63 -24.48 -11.23 -7.86
C ASP A 63 -25.08 -11.00 -6.48
N THR A 64 -26.04 -11.83 -6.05
CA THR A 64 -26.57 -11.85 -4.67
C THR A 64 -25.49 -12.24 -3.66
N LEU A 65 -24.68 -13.27 -3.94
CA LEU A 65 -23.57 -13.68 -3.09
C LEU A 65 -22.47 -12.60 -3.01
N LYS A 66 -22.16 -11.93 -4.14
CA LYS A 66 -21.24 -10.78 -4.16
C LYS A 66 -21.78 -9.61 -3.33
N LEU A 67 -23.08 -9.32 -3.42
CA LEU A 67 -23.75 -8.27 -2.66
C LEU A 67 -23.66 -8.56 -1.15
N MET A 68 -23.96 -9.78 -0.72
CA MET A 68 -23.81 -10.21 0.68
C MET A 68 -22.38 -10.08 1.20
N ARG A 69 -21.39 -10.57 0.44
CA ARG A 69 -19.97 -10.46 0.81
C ARG A 69 -19.54 -9.00 0.99
N ASN A 70 -20.00 -8.13 0.09
CA ASN A 70 -19.69 -6.70 0.16
C ASN A 70 -20.41 -6.00 1.32
N LEU A 71 -21.65 -6.38 1.65
CA LEU A 71 -22.35 -5.89 2.82
C LEU A 71 -21.63 -6.27 4.13
N LEU A 72 -21.14 -7.50 4.23
CA LEU A 72 -20.34 -7.97 5.37
C LEU A 72 -18.99 -7.24 5.48
N ASN A 73 -18.30 -7.02 4.36
CA ASN A 73 -17.05 -6.25 4.35
C ASN A 73 -17.27 -4.78 4.69
N SER A 74 -18.37 -4.18 4.21
CA SER A 74 -18.71 -2.78 4.48
C SER A 74 -19.19 -2.57 5.91
N SER A 75 -19.96 -3.52 6.46
CA SER A 75 -20.38 -3.48 7.86
C SER A 75 -19.20 -3.69 8.80
N ALA A 76 -18.28 -4.61 8.47
CA ALA A 76 -17.02 -4.75 9.19
C ALA A 76 -16.24 -3.42 9.15
N TRP A 77 -16.14 -2.79 7.98
CA TRP A 77 -15.41 -1.52 7.85
C TRP A 77 -16.03 -0.35 8.64
N ILE A 78 -17.35 -0.18 8.62
CA ILE A 78 -18.04 0.81 9.45
C ILE A 78 -17.85 0.49 10.95
N SER A 79 -17.95 -0.78 11.33
CA SER A 79 -17.80 -1.23 12.73
C SER A 79 -16.39 -0.96 13.23
N PHE A 80 -15.36 -1.30 12.45
CA PHE A 80 -13.96 -1.01 12.76
C PHE A 80 -13.66 0.49 12.80
N SER A 81 -14.21 1.26 11.85
CA SER A 81 -14.05 2.73 11.83
C SER A 81 -14.72 3.38 13.04
N THR A 82 -15.89 2.86 13.45
CA THR A 82 -16.63 3.31 14.63
C THR A 82 -15.88 2.96 15.91
N ALA A 83 -15.39 1.72 16.03
CA ALA A 83 -14.57 1.29 17.16
C ALA A 83 -13.30 2.14 17.28
N ARG A 84 -12.65 2.52 16.17
CA ARG A 84 -11.49 3.43 16.16
C ARG A 84 -11.87 4.84 16.59
N TYR A 85 -12.99 5.38 16.11
CA TYR A 85 -13.47 6.68 16.58
C TYR A 85 -13.73 6.64 18.09
N LEU A 86 -14.43 5.62 18.59
CA LEU A 86 -14.67 5.43 20.02
C LEU A 86 -13.36 5.28 20.83
N HIS A 87 -12.40 4.48 20.34
CA HIS A 87 -11.10 4.33 20.97
C HIS A 87 -10.28 5.65 20.94
N SER A 88 -10.40 6.44 19.88
CA SER A 88 -9.76 7.75 19.79
C SER A 88 -10.31 8.75 20.81
N LEU A 89 -11.57 8.60 21.20
CA LEU A 89 -12.20 9.43 22.22
C LEU A 89 -11.71 9.07 23.62
N THR A 90 -11.36 7.80 23.88
CA THR A 90 -11.01 7.29 25.21
C THR A 90 -9.51 7.27 25.49
N ASN A 91 -8.65 7.29 24.47
CA ASN A 91 -7.21 7.14 24.62
C ASN A 91 -6.46 8.49 24.61
N PHE A 92 -6.41 9.14 25.78
CA PHE A 92 -5.75 10.44 25.99
C PHE A 92 -4.21 10.35 26.16
N LYS A 93 -3.64 9.14 26.32
CA LYS A 93 -2.25 8.95 26.78
C LYS A 93 -1.30 8.35 25.75
N SER A 94 -1.76 7.55 24.79
CA SER A 94 -0.84 6.87 23.86
C SER A 94 -0.72 7.64 22.54
N PHE A 95 0.24 8.55 22.51
CA PHE A 95 1.02 8.77 21.31
C PHE A 95 2.45 8.91 21.82
N ASP A 96 3.16 7.78 21.88
CA ASP A 96 4.62 7.85 21.84
C ASP A 96 4.92 8.32 20.42
N ASN A 97 5.05 9.64 20.24
CA ASN A 97 5.81 10.18 19.12
C ASN A 97 7.23 9.65 19.30
N LYS A 98 7.51 8.47 18.74
CA LYS A 98 8.90 8.00 18.59
C LYS A 98 9.68 8.89 17.63
N PHE A 99 8.99 9.74 16.88
CA PHE A 99 9.59 10.71 15.98
C PHE A 99 9.87 12.02 16.74
N ASP A 100 11.13 12.17 17.16
CA ASP A 100 11.61 13.39 17.81
C ASP A 100 11.83 14.48 16.75
N TYR A 101 10.82 15.31 16.54
CA TYR A 101 10.90 16.48 15.65
C TYR A 101 12.08 17.40 16.00
N ASN A 102 12.58 17.39 17.25
CA ASN A 102 13.67 18.27 17.65
C ASN A 102 14.99 17.96 16.95
N PHE A 103 15.14 16.77 16.36
CA PHE A 103 16.37 16.37 15.65
C PHE A 103 16.27 16.52 14.12
N ILE A 104 15.10 16.87 13.58
CA ILE A 104 14.90 16.99 12.14
C ILE A 104 15.23 18.39 11.69
N ASN A 105 16.36 18.47 11.01
CA ASN A 105 16.97 19.70 10.59
C ASN A 105 16.11 20.33 9.49
N TYR A 106 15.65 21.57 9.66
CA TYR A 106 15.08 22.40 8.56
C TYR A 106 15.95 22.31 7.29
N ARG A 107 17.26 22.16 7.49
CA ARG A 107 18.25 21.86 6.45
C ARG A 107 17.89 20.65 5.59
N PHE A 108 17.46 19.52 6.15
CA PHE A 108 17.10 18.31 5.40
C PHE A 108 16.01 18.60 4.37
N PHE A 109 14.89 19.21 4.79
CA PHE A 109 13.79 19.49 3.86
C PHE A 109 14.14 20.58 2.86
N ASN A 110 14.98 21.55 3.24
CA ASN A 110 15.50 22.53 2.30
C ASN A 110 16.42 21.90 1.26
N ASP A 111 17.28 20.97 1.66
CA ASP A 111 18.18 20.25 0.76
C ASP A 111 17.36 19.32 -0.16
N LEU A 112 16.34 18.64 0.36
CA LEU A 112 15.38 17.83 -0.39
C LEU A 112 14.66 18.65 -1.49
N LYS A 113 14.13 19.82 -1.15
CA LYS A 113 13.44 20.72 -2.10
C LYS A 113 14.37 21.22 -3.20
N ASN A 114 15.59 21.59 -2.83
CA ASN A 114 16.59 22.09 -3.75
C ASN A 114 17.34 20.97 -4.48
N LYS A 115 16.95 19.70 -4.29
CA LYS A 115 17.60 18.51 -4.86
C LYS A 115 19.11 18.48 -4.60
N LYS A 116 19.53 18.97 -3.43
CA LYS A 116 20.92 18.89 -2.98
C LYS A 116 21.18 17.49 -2.43
N GLU A 117 22.40 17.01 -2.61
CA GLU A 117 22.83 15.73 -2.08
C GLU A 117 22.66 15.69 -0.55
N ILE A 118 21.99 14.64 -0.07
CA ILE A 118 21.77 14.36 1.35
C ILE A 118 22.61 13.13 1.69
N ASP A 119 23.50 13.27 2.67
CA ASP A 119 24.38 12.21 3.19
C ASP A 119 23.61 11.24 4.11
N LEU A 120 22.64 10.53 3.53
CA LEU A 120 21.83 9.49 4.15
C LEU A 120 21.47 8.43 3.10
N GLU A 121 21.25 7.20 3.56
CA GLU A 121 20.76 6.13 2.68
C GLU A 121 19.33 6.39 2.22
N ASP A 122 18.95 5.83 1.07
CA ASP A 122 17.65 6.08 0.45
C ASP A 122 16.46 5.66 1.32
N ASP A 123 16.62 4.61 2.12
CA ASP A 123 15.58 4.16 3.05
C ASP A 123 15.43 5.12 4.24
N GLU A 124 16.51 5.72 4.73
CA GLU A 124 16.48 6.73 5.79
C GLU A 124 15.83 8.02 5.29
N ILE A 125 16.22 8.48 4.10
CA ILE A 125 15.59 9.64 3.45
C ILE A 125 14.09 9.39 3.29
N PHE A 126 13.71 8.23 2.74
CA PHE A 126 12.30 7.88 2.55
C PHE A 126 11.54 7.82 3.87
N LYS A 127 12.10 7.21 4.93
CA LYS A 127 11.47 7.15 6.26
C LYS A 127 11.24 8.54 6.86
N ILE A 128 12.20 9.46 6.73
CA ILE A 128 12.04 10.84 7.22
C ILE A 128 10.89 11.54 6.48
N ILE A 129 10.84 11.41 5.15
CA ILE A 129 9.75 11.98 4.33
C ILE A 129 8.40 11.35 4.73
N TYR A 130 8.33 10.02 4.84
CA TYR A 130 7.11 9.31 5.23
C TYR A 130 6.58 9.78 6.58
N ASN A 131 7.45 9.89 7.58
CA ASN A 131 7.06 10.31 8.92
C ASN A 131 6.60 11.78 8.96
N GLU A 132 7.21 12.68 8.18
CA GLU A 132 6.76 14.07 8.03
C GLU A 132 5.35 14.16 7.42
N VAL A 133 5.12 13.43 6.32
CA VAL A 133 3.80 13.42 5.65
C VAL A 133 2.74 12.78 6.55
N GLU A 134 3.07 11.66 7.18
CA GLU A 134 2.17 10.97 8.11
C GLU A 134 1.84 11.87 9.31
N TYR A 135 2.83 12.57 9.86
CA TYR A 135 2.62 13.53 10.95
C TYR A 135 1.69 14.67 10.52
N ALA A 136 1.91 15.27 9.34
CA ALA A 136 1.05 16.32 8.82
C ALA A 136 -0.41 15.88 8.61
N LYS A 137 -0.62 14.63 8.18
CA LYS A 137 -1.96 14.04 8.04
C LYS A 137 -2.66 13.86 9.39
N TYR A 138 -1.90 13.52 10.43
CA TYR A 138 -2.47 13.39 11.77
C TYR A 138 -2.69 14.74 12.43
N HIS A 139 -1.89 15.77 12.18
CA HIS A 139 -1.92 17.06 12.88
C HIS A 139 -2.41 18.22 11.98
N PRO A 140 -3.71 18.58 11.98
CA PRO A 140 -4.27 19.56 11.03
C PRO A 140 -3.71 20.97 11.12
N ASN A 141 -3.16 21.34 12.29
CA ASN A 141 -2.56 22.66 12.52
C ASN A 141 -1.04 22.67 12.25
N TYR A 142 -0.46 21.52 11.91
CA TYR A 142 0.93 21.42 11.56
C TYR A 142 1.12 21.84 10.10
N ILE A 143 2.08 22.73 9.86
CA ILE A 143 2.45 23.18 8.52
C ILE A 143 3.59 22.28 8.07
N SER A 144 3.37 21.47 7.04
CA SER A 144 4.42 20.59 6.54
C SER A 144 5.58 21.37 5.97
N ASN A 145 6.79 20.86 6.22
CA ASN A 145 7.99 21.33 5.55
C ASN A 145 8.04 20.89 4.09
N LEU A 146 7.20 19.96 3.65
CA LEU A 146 7.10 19.50 2.27
C LEU A 146 6.07 20.32 1.49
N GLU A 147 6.30 20.43 0.18
CA GLU A 147 5.34 21.03 -0.75
C GLU A 147 4.18 20.06 -1.02
N ALA A 148 3.18 20.49 -1.79
CA ALA A 148 2.16 19.57 -2.26
C ALA A 148 2.80 18.46 -3.14
N PRO A 149 2.36 17.20 -3.00
CA PRO A 149 2.82 16.10 -3.84
C PRO A 149 2.20 16.25 -5.23
N THR A 150 2.95 16.84 -6.17
CA THR A 150 2.53 17.01 -7.57
C THR A 150 3.27 16.03 -8.47
N THR A 151 2.59 15.54 -9.51
CA THR A 151 3.23 14.79 -10.59
C THR A 151 2.44 14.89 -11.88
N ASN A 152 3.15 14.92 -13.01
CA ASN A 152 2.55 14.82 -14.34
C ASN A 152 2.31 13.36 -14.78
N ALA A 153 2.74 12.38 -13.99
CA ALA A 153 2.56 10.97 -14.29
C ALA A 153 1.19 10.46 -13.84
N THR A 154 0.58 9.60 -14.66
CA THR A 154 -0.57 8.79 -14.28
C THR A 154 -0.08 7.56 -13.53
N ILE A 155 -0.67 7.31 -12.35
CA ILE A 155 -0.37 6.13 -11.54
C ILE A 155 -1.09 4.92 -12.14
N ILE A 156 -0.35 3.87 -12.51
CA ILE A 156 -0.92 2.57 -12.89
C ILE A 156 -0.87 1.66 -11.66
N LEU A 157 -2.01 1.45 -11.03
CA LEU A 157 -2.13 0.71 -9.77
C LEU A 157 -2.38 -0.78 -10.02
N ILE A 158 -1.36 -1.61 -9.82
CA ILE A 158 -1.38 -3.03 -10.20
C ILE A 158 -1.56 -3.90 -8.94
N PRO A 159 -2.72 -4.57 -8.76
CA PRO A 159 -3.03 -5.30 -7.54
C PRO A 159 -2.30 -6.66 -7.43
N GLY A 160 -2.41 -7.30 -6.25
CA GLY A 160 -1.80 -8.60 -5.98
C GLY A 160 -2.78 -9.78 -6.03
N VAL A 161 -2.35 -10.91 -5.45
CA VAL A 161 -3.21 -12.09 -5.28
C VAL A 161 -4.52 -11.77 -4.55
N PHE A 162 -5.55 -12.56 -4.84
CA PHE A 162 -6.87 -12.49 -4.21
C PHE A 162 -7.57 -11.13 -4.35
N ASN A 163 -7.16 -10.29 -5.29
CA ASN A 163 -7.81 -9.01 -5.54
C ASN A 163 -9.32 -9.17 -5.79
N GLU A 164 -9.72 -10.27 -6.43
CA GLU A 164 -11.09 -10.67 -6.72
C GLU A 164 -11.92 -10.97 -5.47
N LEU A 165 -11.27 -11.24 -4.34
CA LEU A 165 -11.94 -11.43 -3.05
C LEU A 165 -12.34 -10.10 -2.40
N PHE A 166 -11.77 -8.99 -2.85
CA PHE A 166 -12.01 -7.65 -2.30
C PHE A 166 -12.81 -6.78 -3.27
N SER A 167 -13.46 -5.74 -2.73
CA SER A 167 -14.25 -4.81 -3.53
C SER A 167 -13.42 -3.75 -4.24
N THR A 168 -12.18 -3.52 -3.78
CA THR A 168 -11.28 -2.44 -4.22
C THR A 168 -9.83 -2.93 -4.29
N PRO A 169 -9.04 -2.51 -5.29
CA PRO A 169 -7.60 -2.73 -5.37
C PRO A 169 -6.85 -2.20 -4.14
N SER A 170 -5.72 -2.83 -3.80
CA SER A 170 -4.83 -2.33 -2.75
C SER A 170 -4.31 -0.93 -3.10
N PHE A 171 -4.30 0.00 -2.14
CA PHE A 171 -3.88 1.40 -2.27
C PHE A 171 -4.77 2.30 -3.15
N GLU A 172 -5.94 1.82 -3.58
CA GLU A 172 -6.89 2.67 -4.32
C GLU A 172 -7.36 3.86 -3.49
N ARG A 173 -7.47 3.70 -2.15
CA ARG A 173 -7.83 4.79 -1.24
C ARG A 173 -6.85 5.97 -1.33
N ALA A 174 -5.56 5.68 -1.39
CA ALA A 174 -4.53 6.70 -1.57
C ALA A 174 -4.62 7.37 -2.95
N CYS A 175 -4.84 6.59 -4.01
CA CYS A 175 -4.97 7.14 -5.36
C CYS A 175 -6.21 8.04 -5.50
N LEU A 176 -7.34 7.66 -4.88
CA LEU A 176 -8.53 8.50 -4.80
C LEU A 176 -8.27 9.81 -4.04
N HIS A 177 -7.51 9.75 -2.95
CA HIS A 177 -7.09 10.94 -2.20
C HIS A 177 -6.26 11.89 -3.10
N LEU A 178 -5.25 11.35 -3.78
CA LEU A 178 -4.38 12.12 -4.67
C LEU A 178 -5.15 12.75 -5.84
N LYS A 179 -6.06 11.99 -6.46
CA LYS A 179 -6.93 12.49 -7.52
C LYS A 179 -7.81 13.64 -7.05
N LYS A 180 -8.44 13.49 -5.88
CA LYS A 180 -9.38 14.48 -5.33
C LYS A 180 -8.67 15.78 -4.92
N ASN A 181 -7.50 15.68 -4.29
CA ASN A 181 -6.86 16.82 -3.65
C ASN A 181 -5.77 17.47 -4.51
N TYR A 182 -5.14 16.72 -5.42
CA TYR A 182 -4.02 17.19 -6.23
C TYR A 182 -4.20 16.96 -7.74
N GLY A 183 -5.32 16.38 -8.17
CA GLY A 183 -5.60 16.13 -9.59
C GLY A 183 -4.76 15.02 -10.23
N ILE A 184 -4.01 14.25 -9.44
CA ILE A 184 -3.16 13.15 -9.95
C ILE A 184 -4.05 12.02 -10.47
N LYS A 185 -3.86 11.66 -11.73
CA LYS A 185 -4.64 10.60 -12.39
C LYS A 185 -4.14 9.23 -11.96
N TYR A 186 -5.05 8.27 -11.97
CA TYR A 186 -4.69 6.86 -11.80
C TYR A 186 -5.59 5.96 -12.66
N PHE A 187 -5.03 4.82 -13.05
CA PHE A 187 -5.70 3.73 -13.74
C PHE A 187 -5.37 2.41 -13.03
N THR A 188 -6.34 1.50 -12.95
CA THR A 188 -6.15 0.19 -12.32
C THR A 188 -6.47 -0.90 -13.34
N PRO A 189 -5.46 -1.61 -13.89
CA PRO A 189 -5.72 -2.74 -14.77
C PRO A 189 -6.42 -3.88 -14.03
N SER A 190 -7.28 -4.59 -14.75
CA SER A 190 -7.94 -5.80 -14.28
C SER A 190 -7.03 -7.00 -14.53
N ILE A 191 -6.43 -7.52 -13.45
CA ILE A 191 -5.57 -8.71 -13.48
C ILE A 191 -6.12 -9.80 -12.58
N ASN A 192 -5.89 -11.05 -12.97
CA ASN A 192 -6.31 -12.22 -12.22
C ASN A 192 -5.19 -12.63 -11.23
N GLY A 193 -5.45 -12.49 -9.94
CA GLY A 193 -4.51 -12.83 -8.87
C GLY A 193 -4.13 -14.31 -8.83
N PHE A 194 -4.90 -15.20 -9.47
CA PHE A 194 -4.61 -16.63 -9.53
C PHE A 194 -3.86 -17.07 -10.79
N ASP A 195 -3.84 -16.24 -11.84
CA ASP A 195 -3.12 -16.58 -13.07
C ASP A 195 -1.61 -16.44 -12.88
N ASN A 196 -0.84 -17.16 -13.71
CA ASN A 196 0.61 -17.04 -13.72
C ASN A 196 1.08 -15.67 -14.24
N CYS A 197 2.35 -15.34 -13.96
CA CYS A 197 2.92 -14.03 -14.28
C CYS A 197 2.93 -13.72 -15.80
N ASN A 198 3.10 -14.72 -16.67
CA ASN A 198 3.15 -14.49 -18.12
C ASN A 198 1.77 -14.08 -18.68
N LYS A 199 0.71 -14.78 -18.25
CA LYS A 199 -0.67 -14.41 -18.63
C LYS A 199 -1.03 -13.01 -18.14
N ASN A 200 -0.66 -12.68 -16.90
CA ASN A 200 -0.91 -11.35 -16.36
C ASN A 200 -0.05 -10.28 -17.05
N ALA A 201 1.17 -10.59 -17.45
CA ALA A 201 2.03 -9.69 -18.21
C ALA A 201 1.44 -9.35 -19.58
N GLU A 202 0.90 -10.34 -20.29
CA GLU A 202 0.17 -10.14 -21.56
C GLU A 202 -1.10 -9.29 -21.36
N SER A 203 -1.87 -9.58 -20.29
CA SER A 203 -3.05 -8.78 -19.95
C SER A 203 -2.70 -7.32 -19.60
N LEU A 204 -1.60 -7.10 -18.87
CA LEU A 204 -1.08 -5.76 -18.56
C LEU A 204 -0.68 -5.03 -19.84
N LYS A 205 0.02 -5.69 -20.75
CA LYS A 205 0.39 -5.14 -22.05
C LYS A 205 -0.83 -4.61 -22.81
N ILE A 206 -1.86 -5.44 -22.97
CA ILE A 206 -3.07 -5.06 -23.72
C ILE A 206 -3.72 -3.83 -23.08
N GLN A 207 -3.95 -3.86 -21.76
CA GLN A 207 -4.65 -2.79 -21.06
C GLN A 207 -3.86 -1.48 -21.00
N ILE A 208 -2.54 -1.54 -20.82
CA ILE A 208 -1.68 -0.36 -20.83
C ILE A 208 -1.63 0.23 -22.24
N ASN A 209 -1.52 -0.59 -23.29
CA ASN A 209 -1.53 -0.11 -24.66
C ASN A 209 -2.87 0.53 -25.05
N ASP A 210 -3.98 -0.06 -24.64
CA ASP A 210 -5.31 0.53 -24.87
C ASP A 210 -5.47 1.86 -24.12
N TYR A 211 -5.01 1.93 -22.87
CA TYR A 211 -4.96 3.19 -22.12
C TYR A 211 -4.11 4.25 -22.85
N MET A 212 -2.92 3.87 -23.33
CA MET A 212 -2.03 4.78 -24.04
C MET A 212 -2.56 5.23 -25.41
N LYS A 213 -3.39 4.44 -26.09
CA LYS A 213 -4.07 4.89 -27.32
C LYS A 213 -5.03 6.05 -27.04
N GLU A 214 -5.73 6.02 -25.90
CA GLU A 214 -6.62 7.10 -25.47
C GLU A 214 -5.84 8.28 -24.84
N HIS A 215 -4.62 8.02 -24.35
CA HIS A 215 -3.79 8.95 -23.59
C HIS A 215 -2.33 9.03 -24.11
N PRO A 216 -2.08 9.34 -25.40
CA PRO A 216 -0.77 9.14 -26.05
C PRO A 216 0.38 9.99 -25.50
N ASN A 217 0.08 11.10 -24.81
CA ASN A 217 1.06 12.03 -24.27
C ASN A 217 1.31 11.86 -22.76
N GLU A 218 0.62 10.92 -22.11
CA GLU A 218 0.77 10.73 -20.68
C GLU A 218 2.02 9.91 -20.35
N LYS A 219 2.64 10.22 -19.21
CA LYS A 219 3.70 9.40 -18.64
C LYS A 219 3.13 8.52 -17.53
N LEU A 220 3.60 7.29 -17.43
CA LEU A 220 3.05 6.27 -16.54
C LEU A 220 4.03 5.94 -15.42
N TRP A 221 3.55 5.91 -14.19
CA TRP A 221 4.27 5.38 -13.04
C TRP A 221 3.57 4.12 -12.55
N LEU A 222 4.24 2.97 -12.65
CA LEU A 222 3.67 1.70 -12.25
C LEU A 222 3.84 1.51 -10.73
N VAL A 223 2.73 1.39 -10.01
CA VAL A 223 2.71 1.11 -8.57
C VAL A 223 2.09 -0.26 -8.36
N ALA A 224 2.92 -1.23 -8.02
CA ALA A 224 2.53 -2.63 -8.00
C ALA A 224 2.59 -3.21 -6.59
N PHE A 225 1.54 -3.95 -6.21
CA PHE A 225 1.39 -4.51 -4.87
C PHE A 225 1.46 -6.03 -4.86
N SER A 226 2.24 -6.61 -3.93
CA SER A 226 2.31 -8.07 -3.75
C SER A 226 2.65 -8.79 -5.06
N LYS A 227 1.87 -9.80 -5.50
CA LYS A 227 2.08 -10.47 -6.79
C LYS A 227 2.06 -9.53 -7.99
N GLY A 228 1.36 -8.40 -7.92
CA GLY A 228 1.35 -7.41 -8.98
C GLY A 228 2.76 -6.92 -9.35
N GLY A 229 3.68 -6.86 -8.38
CA GLY A 229 5.08 -6.52 -8.66
C GLY A 229 5.77 -7.57 -9.54
N LEU A 230 5.46 -8.86 -9.33
CA LEU A 230 6.00 -9.95 -10.14
C LEU A 230 5.42 -9.96 -11.56
N ASP A 231 4.10 -9.74 -11.67
CA ASP A 231 3.42 -9.64 -12.95
C ASP A 231 3.97 -8.47 -13.77
N THR A 232 4.23 -7.34 -13.10
CA THR A 232 4.81 -6.15 -13.74
C THR A 232 6.26 -6.35 -14.13
N LEU A 233 7.09 -7.03 -13.31
CA LEU A 233 8.46 -7.36 -13.68
C LEU A 233 8.50 -8.27 -14.93
N HIS A 234 7.58 -9.23 -15.03
CA HIS A 234 7.44 -10.05 -16.24
C HIS A 234 7.07 -9.21 -17.45
N TYR A 235 6.04 -8.37 -17.33
CA TYR A 235 5.63 -7.41 -18.37
C TYR A 235 6.83 -6.55 -18.83
N LEU A 236 7.57 -5.99 -17.87
CA LEU A 236 8.69 -5.11 -18.18
C LEU A 236 9.84 -5.85 -18.87
N SER A 237 10.06 -7.12 -18.55
CA SER A 237 11.11 -7.94 -19.14
C SER A 237 10.78 -8.51 -20.52
N GLU A 238 9.49 -8.74 -20.81
CA GLU A 238 9.04 -9.39 -22.06
C GLU A 238 8.67 -8.37 -23.14
N TYR A 239 8.25 -7.16 -22.76
CA TYR A 239 7.68 -6.16 -23.68
C TYR A 239 8.39 -4.81 -23.58
N SER A 240 9.73 -4.80 -23.64
CA SER A 240 10.58 -3.60 -23.48
C SER A 240 10.34 -2.50 -24.53
N GLU A 241 10.00 -2.88 -25.75
CA GLU A 241 9.80 -1.97 -26.89
C GLU A 241 8.55 -1.08 -26.77
N GLU A 242 7.64 -1.39 -25.85
CA GLU A 242 6.34 -0.71 -25.70
C GLU A 242 6.31 0.25 -24.49
N GLN A 243 7.48 0.63 -23.96
CA GLN A 243 7.62 1.24 -22.63
C GLN A 243 8.05 2.72 -22.63
N ASP A 244 8.10 3.40 -23.77
CA ASP A 244 8.59 4.79 -23.87
C ASP A 244 7.82 5.80 -23.00
N SER A 245 6.58 5.45 -22.65
CA SER A 245 5.72 6.28 -21.80
C SER A 245 5.85 5.95 -20.33
N ILE A 246 6.56 4.88 -19.95
CA ILE A 246 6.72 4.45 -18.57
C ILE A 246 7.94 5.14 -17.95
N LEU A 247 7.81 5.67 -16.74
CA LEU A 247 8.90 6.28 -15.99
C LEU A 247 9.62 5.28 -15.08
N GLY A 248 8.86 4.33 -14.50
CA GLY A 248 9.42 3.33 -13.62
C GLY A 248 8.39 2.49 -12.89
N LEU A 249 8.90 1.56 -12.08
CA LEU A 249 8.15 0.62 -11.27
C LEU A 249 8.47 0.80 -9.78
N SER A 250 7.42 1.00 -9.00
CA SER A 250 7.46 0.95 -7.54
C SER A 250 6.72 -0.27 -7.03
N THR A 251 7.47 -1.19 -6.42
CA THR A 251 6.91 -2.39 -5.79
C THR A 251 6.64 -2.15 -4.31
N ILE A 252 5.48 -2.58 -3.84
CA ILE A 252 5.06 -2.48 -2.43
C ILE A 252 4.69 -3.88 -1.95
N ALA A 253 5.36 -4.36 -0.90
CA ALA A 253 5.16 -5.69 -0.30
C ALA A 253 5.20 -6.84 -1.33
N SER A 254 5.97 -6.66 -2.42
CA SER A 254 6.04 -7.63 -3.51
C SER A 254 7.08 -8.70 -3.17
N PRO A 255 6.78 -10.00 -3.27
CA PRO A 255 7.75 -11.06 -3.01
C PRO A 255 8.71 -11.21 -4.20
N ILE A 256 9.54 -10.20 -4.47
CA ILE A 256 10.50 -10.12 -5.58
C ILE A 256 11.37 -11.38 -5.65
N LEU A 257 11.88 -11.85 -4.50
CA LEU A 257 12.67 -13.09 -4.40
C LEU A 257 11.84 -14.34 -4.04
N GLY A 258 10.51 -14.21 -4.07
CA GLY A 258 9.53 -15.22 -3.75
C GLY A 258 9.20 -15.36 -2.26
N SER A 259 8.06 -15.99 -1.98
CA SER A 259 7.58 -16.37 -0.65
C SER A 259 7.01 -17.79 -0.70
N ASP A 260 7.59 -18.69 0.10
CA ASP A 260 7.10 -20.07 0.22
C ASP A 260 6.01 -20.20 1.32
N SER A 261 5.60 -19.08 1.92
CA SER A 261 4.52 -18.99 2.90
C SER A 261 3.15 -19.37 2.31
N PHE A 262 2.98 -19.25 0.99
CA PHE A 262 1.78 -19.68 0.28
C PHE A 262 1.80 -21.19 0.00
N ASN A 263 1.43 -21.98 0.99
CA ASN A 263 1.30 -23.43 0.86
C ASN A 263 -0.16 -23.91 0.78
N LYS A 264 -0.37 -25.18 0.43
CA LYS A 264 -1.70 -25.82 0.36
C LYS A 264 -2.52 -25.67 1.65
N LYS A 265 -1.87 -25.57 2.82
CA LYS A 265 -2.54 -25.41 4.13
C LYS A 265 -3.17 -24.03 4.24
N LEU A 266 -2.45 -22.98 3.85
CA LEU A 266 -2.96 -21.60 3.79
C LEU A 266 -4.18 -21.49 2.87
N ILE A 267 -4.09 -22.07 1.66
CA ILE A 267 -5.18 -22.04 0.68
C ILE A 267 -6.41 -22.79 1.20
N LYS A 268 -6.23 -23.96 1.83
CA LYS A 268 -7.32 -24.71 2.48
C LYS A 268 -7.97 -23.91 3.62
N THR A 269 -7.19 -23.22 4.44
CA THR A 269 -7.72 -22.41 5.54
C THR A 269 -8.48 -21.18 5.05
N LEU A 270 -7.99 -20.48 4.02
CA LEU A 270 -8.73 -19.38 3.38
C LEU A 270 -10.07 -19.87 2.81
N ASN A 271 -10.11 -21.07 2.23
CA ASN A 271 -11.35 -21.66 1.71
C ASN A 271 -12.36 -22.01 2.81
N LEU A 272 -11.89 -22.51 3.97
CA LEU A 272 -12.74 -22.88 5.09
C LEU A 272 -13.39 -21.67 5.77
N ILE A 273 -12.67 -20.55 5.91
CA ILE A 273 -13.17 -19.39 6.66
C ILE A 273 -14.13 -18.52 5.82
N HIS A 274 -14.04 -18.57 4.48
CA HIS A 274 -14.93 -17.80 3.61
C HIS A 274 -16.23 -18.53 3.19
N ASN A 275 -16.53 -19.73 3.73
CA ASN A 275 -17.77 -20.51 3.51
C ASN A 275 -18.30 -20.49 2.07
N PHE A 276 -17.50 -20.99 1.12
CA PHE A 276 -17.87 -21.13 -0.29
C PHE A 276 -18.42 -22.53 -0.67
N SER A 277 -18.71 -23.40 0.30
CA SER A 277 -18.93 -24.84 0.08
C SER A 277 -20.17 -25.22 -0.73
N ASP A 278 -21.18 -24.34 -0.84
CA ASP A 278 -22.53 -24.82 -1.19
C ASP A 278 -23.06 -24.39 -2.59
N SER A 279 -22.21 -23.83 -3.47
CA SER A 279 -22.65 -23.52 -4.85
C SER A 279 -22.18 -24.56 -5.88
N LYS A 280 -23.05 -24.97 -6.81
CA LYS A 280 -22.73 -25.84 -7.96
C LYS A 280 -21.54 -25.33 -8.80
N LEU A 281 -21.26 -24.03 -8.76
CA LEU A 281 -20.09 -23.37 -9.38
C LEU A 281 -18.77 -23.83 -8.73
N TYR A 282 -18.77 -24.10 -7.42
CA TYR A 282 -17.61 -24.59 -6.68
C TYR A 282 -17.12 -25.94 -7.22
N LYS A 283 -18.03 -26.88 -7.56
CA LYS A 283 -17.66 -28.19 -8.11
C LYS A 283 -17.03 -28.12 -9.51
N LEU A 284 -17.36 -27.10 -10.30
CA LEU A 284 -16.79 -26.88 -11.64
C LEU A 284 -15.49 -26.06 -11.58
N ILE A 285 -15.35 -25.22 -10.55
CA ILE A 285 -14.16 -24.42 -10.25
C ILE A 285 -13.11 -25.24 -9.49
N ASP A 286 -13.47 -26.24 -8.66
CA ASP A 286 -12.53 -27.04 -7.86
C ASP A 286 -11.50 -27.77 -8.73
N SER A 287 -11.91 -28.30 -9.88
CA SER A 287 -11.03 -28.99 -10.82
C SER A 287 -10.01 -28.05 -11.51
N ARG A 288 -10.41 -26.80 -11.79
CA ARG A 288 -9.53 -25.76 -12.35
C ARG A 288 -8.75 -24.99 -11.28
N ARG A 289 -9.26 -24.90 -10.05
CA ARG A 289 -8.65 -24.22 -8.91
C ARG A 289 -7.34 -24.86 -8.52
N ASP A 290 -7.24 -26.18 -8.56
CA ASP A 290 -5.98 -26.85 -8.25
C ASP A 290 -4.87 -26.48 -9.24
N ILE A 291 -5.21 -26.26 -10.52
CA ILE A 291 -4.26 -25.82 -11.55
C ILE A 291 -3.90 -24.35 -11.36
N LEU A 292 -4.89 -23.46 -11.20
CA LEU A 292 -4.67 -22.03 -10.96
C LEU A 292 -3.92 -21.77 -9.65
N ALA A 293 -4.25 -22.49 -8.58
CA ALA A 293 -3.54 -22.42 -7.31
C ALA A 293 -2.11 -22.92 -7.42
N LYS A 294 -1.83 -23.93 -8.27
CA LYS A 294 -0.46 -24.37 -8.59
C LYS A 294 0.30 -23.31 -9.40
N GLU A 295 -0.34 -22.68 -10.39
CA GLU A 295 0.24 -21.60 -11.18
C GLU A 295 0.59 -20.37 -10.30
N MET A 296 -0.31 -19.99 -9.40
CA MET A 296 -0.09 -18.94 -8.40
C MET A 296 1.03 -19.31 -7.43
N GLN A 297 1.01 -20.51 -6.85
CA GLN A 297 2.07 -20.99 -5.94
C GLN A 297 3.44 -21.00 -6.63
N LYS A 298 3.51 -21.50 -7.87
CA LYS A 298 4.73 -21.47 -8.68
C LYS A 298 5.21 -20.02 -8.90
N SER A 299 4.29 -19.12 -9.24
CA SER A 299 4.60 -17.70 -9.45
C SER A 299 5.17 -17.03 -8.21
N LEU A 300 4.76 -17.46 -7.02
CA LEU A 300 5.22 -16.89 -5.75
C LEU A 300 6.44 -17.61 -5.16
N SER A 301 6.74 -18.85 -5.55
CA SER A 301 7.79 -19.64 -4.88
C SER A 301 9.19 -19.05 -5.08
N SER A 302 9.99 -19.08 -4.01
CA SER A 302 11.38 -18.62 -4.03
C SER A 302 12.25 -19.41 -5.02
N THR A 303 11.96 -20.71 -5.16
CA THR A 303 12.66 -21.63 -6.07
C THR A 303 12.50 -21.24 -7.54
N TYR A 304 11.40 -20.57 -7.89
CA TYR A 304 11.16 -20.07 -9.24
C TYR A 304 11.58 -18.61 -9.40
N ARG A 305 11.35 -17.77 -8.38
CA ARG A 305 11.60 -16.32 -8.45
C ARG A 305 13.07 -15.93 -8.45
N ARG A 306 13.89 -16.52 -7.58
CA ARG A 306 15.31 -16.17 -7.51
C ARG A 306 16.05 -16.48 -8.82
N PRO A 307 15.91 -17.67 -9.44
CA PRO A 307 16.55 -17.94 -10.72
C PRO A 307 15.96 -17.09 -11.85
N TRP A 308 14.64 -16.86 -11.86
CA TRP A 308 14.01 -16.05 -12.89
C TRP A 308 14.55 -14.62 -12.90
N LEU A 309 14.63 -13.94 -11.74
CA LEU A 309 15.16 -12.58 -11.69
C LEU A 309 16.63 -12.55 -12.08
N ARG A 310 17.44 -13.48 -11.56
CA ARG A 310 18.86 -13.58 -11.93
C ARG A 310 19.06 -13.73 -13.44
N ASN A 311 18.20 -14.47 -14.13
CA ASN A 311 18.32 -14.70 -15.57
C ASN A 311 17.66 -13.62 -16.45
N ASN A 312 16.84 -12.72 -15.89
CA ASN A 312 16.07 -11.75 -16.68
C ASN A 312 16.27 -10.29 -16.26
N HIS A 313 16.98 -10.00 -15.16
CA HIS A 313 17.18 -8.63 -14.68
C HIS A 313 17.90 -7.72 -15.70
N GLU A 314 18.75 -8.27 -16.56
CA GLU A 314 19.42 -7.52 -17.64
C GLU A 314 18.46 -7.10 -18.76
N LYS A 315 17.33 -7.81 -18.93
CA LYS A 315 16.29 -7.45 -19.91
C LYS A 315 15.42 -6.28 -19.45
N LEU A 316 15.49 -5.91 -18.17
CA LEU A 316 14.74 -4.79 -17.63
C LEU A 316 15.36 -3.47 -18.13
N ASN A 317 14.51 -2.62 -18.69
CA ASN A 317 14.88 -1.37 -19.33
C ASN A 317 15.72 -0.48 -18.38
N PRO A 318 16.97 -0.12 -18.74
CA PRO A 318 17.85 0.68 -17.88
C PRO A 318 17.36 2.11 -17.67
N ASN A 319 16.47 2.63 -18.51
CA ASN A 319 15.97 4.00 -18.41
C ASN A 319 14.80 4.14 -17.42
N LEU A 320 14.29 3.02 -16.91
CA LEU A 320 13.23 3.00 -15.90
C LEU A 320 13.84 2.99 -14.50
N PHE A 321 13.21 3.70 -13.57
CA PHE A 321 13.52 3.52 -12.15
C PHE A 321 12.82 2.29 -11.58
N TYR A 322 13.43 1.69 -10.56
CA TYR A 322 12.88 0.55 -9.83
C TYR A 322 12.98 0.81 -8.34
N THR A 323 11.86 0.95 -7.63
CA THR A 323 11.83 1.11 -6.17
C THR A 323 11.12 -0.06 -5.49
N SER A 324 11.51 -0.37 -4.25
CA SER A 324 10.87 -1.42 -3.45
C SER A 324 10.66 -0.98 -2.01
N ILE A 325 9.45 -1.20 -1.50
CA ILE A 325 9.07 -1.02 -0.09
C ILE A 325 8.62 -2.37 0.47
N GLY A 326 9.22 -2.78 1.58
CA GLY A 326 8.78 -3.92 2.37
C GLY A 326 8.01 -3.51 3.62
N PHE A 327 7.34 -4.50 4.24
CA PHE A 327 6.67 -4.30 5.52
C PHE A 327 7.08 -5.38 6.53
N SER A 328 7.12 -4.98 7.80
CA SER A 328 7.25 -5.88 8.94
C SER A 328 6.23 -5.46 9.99
N SER A 329 5.56 -6.43 10.62
CA SER A 329 4.72 -6.14 11.78
C SER A 329 4.95 -7.16 12.88
N LYS A 330 4.67 -6.77 14.12
CA LYS A 330 4.52 -7.76 15.18
C LYS A 330 3.14 -8.41 15.07
N TRP A 331 3.00 -9.60 15.61
CA TRP A 331 1.73 -10.33 15.54
C TRP A 331 0.60 -9.51 16.18
N TYR A 332 0.80 -8.94 17.36
CA TYR A 332 -0.23 -8.18 18.09
C TYR A 332 -0.60 -6.82 17.45
N ASP A 333 0.27 -6.25 16.61
CA ASP A 333 0.01 -5.00 15.88
C ASP A 333 -0.69 -5.25 14.53
N SER A 334 -0.98 -6.51 14.21
CA SER A 334 -1.56 -6.91 12.93
C SER A 334 -3.08 -6.99 13.00
N HIS A 335 -3.76 -6.71 11.87
CA HIS A 335 -5.19 -7.00 11.73
C HIS A 335 -5.48 -8.47 12.12
N LEU A 336 -6.64 -8.78 12.72
CA LEU A 336 -6.99 -10.13 13.22
C LEU A 336 -6.68 -11.24 12.19
N TRP A 337 -7.00 -10.99 10.93
CA TRP A 337 -6.64 -11.86 9.81
C TRP A 337 -5.15 -12.13 9.67
N MET A 338 -4.31 -11.11 9.78
CA MET A 338 -2.85 -11.23 9.70
C MET A 338 -2.25 -11.88 10.95
N MET A 339 -2.86 -11.71 12.13
CA MET A 339 -2.52 -12.51 13.32
C MET A 339 -2.72 -14.01 13.04
N LEU A 340 -3.88 -14.38 12.49
CA LEU A 340 -4.18 -15.75 12.12
C LEU A 340 -3.21 -16.26 11.04
N MET A 341 -2.91 -15.45 10.02
CA MET A 341 -1.97 -15.85 8.97
C MET A 341 -0.56 -16.07 9.53
N LYS A 342 -0.07 -15.22 10.44
CA LYS A 342 1.22 -15.42 11.12
C LYS A 342 1.26 -16.71 11.94
N LEU A 343 0.18 -17.05 12.64
CA LEU A 343 0.06 -18.30 13.38
C LEU A 343 0.04 -19.55 12.46
N ILE A 344 -0.46 -19.41 11.23
CA ILE A 344 -0.55 -20.48 10.23
C ILE A 344 0.76 -20.65 9.47
N ILE A 345 1.37 -19.55 9.02
CA ILE A 345 2.59 -19.52 8.20
C ILE A 345 3.82 -19.86 9.06
N ARG A 346 3.88 -19.35 10.29
CA ARG A 346 4.99 -19.58 11.24
C ARG A 346 6.38 -19.37 10.62
N SER A 347 6.54 -18.30 9.84
CA SER A 347 7.87 -17.91 9.34
C SER A 347 8.79 -17.59 10.52
N LYS A 348 10.06 -17.95 10.40
CA LYS A 348 11.11 -17.63 11.38
C LYS A 348 11.65 -16.21 11.19
N ASN A 349 11.45 -15.63 10.00
CA ASN A 349 11.96 -14.32 9.62
C ASN A 349 10.92 -13.23 9.89
N GLU A 350 11.38 -11.99 9.96
CA GLU A 350 10.49 -10.83 9.97
C GLU A 350 9.66 -10.76 8.69
N ASN A 351 8.35 -10.55 8.84
CA ASN A 351 7.40 -10.60 7.74
C ASN A 351 6.17 -9.73 8.01
N ASP A 352 5.45 -9.41 6.95
CA ASP A 352 4.19 -8.66 6.99
C ASP A 352 2.95 -9.53 7.28
N GLY A 353 3.16 -10.83 7.53
CA GLY A 353 2.12 -11.85 7.70
C GLY A 353 1.95 -12.76 6.49
N VAL A 354 2.62 -12.45 5.38
CA VAL A 354 2.53 -13.20 4.12
C VAL A 354 3.89 -13.31 3.43
N VAL A 355 4.64 -12.20 3.37
CA VAL A 355 5.92 -12.09 2.67
C VAL A 355 7.01 -11.75 3.69
N ASP A 356 8.10 -12.51 3.63
CA ASP A 356 9.29 -12.22 4.43
C ASP A 356 9.99 -10.97 3.89
N THR A 357 10.46 -10.13 4.81
CA THR A 357 11.09 -8.83 4.51
C THR A 357 12.26 -8.95 3.53
N GLU A 358 13.11 -9.95 3.68
CA GLU A 358 14.25 -10.24 2.78
C GLU A 358 13.85 -10.45 1.32
N SER A 359 12.61 -10.91 1.08
CA SER A 359 12.10 -11.19 -0.26
C SER A 359 11.43 -9.98 -0.90
N THR A 360 11.26 -8.88 -0.17
CA THR A 360 10.56 -7.68 -0.64
C THR A 360 11.43 -6.66 -1.35
N LEU A 361 12.76 -6.76 -1.17
CA LEU A 361 13.72 -5.80 -1.66
C LEU A 361 14.45 -6.35 -2.90
N PHE A 362 14.88 -5.45 -3.77
CA PHE A 362 15.73 -5.84 -4.89
C PHE A 362 17.09 -6.36 -4.39
N PRO A 363 17.62 -7.43 -4.99
CA PRO A 363 18.89 -8.03 -4.59
C PRO A 363 20.10 -7.20 -5.05
N TYR A 364 21.25 -7.36 -4.38
CA TYR A 364 22.49 -6.60 -4.65
C TYR A 364 22.97 -6.66 -6.11
N TYR A 365 22.67 -7.73 -6.85
CA TYR A 365 23.06 -7.86 -8.25
C TYR A 365 22.19 -7.02 -9.19
N PHE A 366 21.04 -6.53 -8.72
CA PHE A 366 20.19 -5.60 -9.45
C PHE A 366 20.46 -4.16 -8.98
N GLN A 367 21.61 -3.62 -9.39
CA GLN A 367 22.14 -2.31 -8.95
C GLN A 367 21.20 -1.13 -9.23
N LYS A 368 20.24 -1.29 -10.15
CA LYS A 368 19.22 -0.28 -10.50
C LYS A 368 18.09 -0.19 -9.47
N GLY A 369 17.96 -1.20 -8.61
CA GLY A 369 16.91 -1.28 -7.60
C GLY A 369 17.21 -0.38 -6.42
N ILE A 370 16.30 0.56 -6.14
CA ILE A 370 16.35 1.46 -5.00
C ILE A 370 15.48 0.87 -3.88
N SER A 371 16.12 0.46 -2.79
CA SER A 371 15.41 0.01 -1.60
C SER A 371 14.99 1.21 -0.76
N LEU A 372 13.68 1.35 -0.55
CA LEU A 372 13.11 2.35 0.37
C LEU A 372 12.92 1.79 1.78
N GLY A 373 13.44 0.57 2.01
CA GLY A 373 13.49 -0.10 3.29
C GLY A 373 12.23 -0.86 3.67
N ILE A 374 12.23 -1.27 4.94
CA ILE A 374 11.14 -2.00 5.59
C ILE A 374 10.42 -1.05 6.55
N LEU A 375 9.11 -0.88 6.34
CA LEU A 375 8.26 -0.04 7.19
C LEU A 375 7.43 -0.89 8.15
N GLU A 376 6.94 -0.28 9.23
CA GLU A 376 6.04 -0.96 10.16
C GLU A 376 4.64 -1.11 9.52
N GLY A 377 4.24 -2.34 9.22
CA GLY A 377 2.99 -2.64 8.53
C GLY A 377 2.75 -4.12 8.29
N HIS A 378 1.51 -4.52 8.04
CA HIS A 378 1.14 -5.89 7.69
C HIS A 378 0.68 -5.99 6.23
N HIS A 379 0.58 -7.17 5.64
CA HIS A 379 0.30 -7.34 4.19
C HIS A 379 -1.02 -6.68 3.75
N LEU A 380 -2.03 -6.59 4.63
CA LEU A 380 -3.29 -5.92 4.32
C LEU A 380 -3.25 -4.38 4.42
N VAL A 381 -2.08 -3.73 4.54
CA VAL A 381 -1.98 -2.27 4.73
C VAL A 381 -2.63 -1.45 3.61
N GLY A 382 -2.58 -1.95 2.38
CA GLY A 382 -3.21 -1.32 1.20
C GLY A 382 -4.72 -1.51 1.14
N ARG A 383 -5.33 -2.29 2.03
CA ARG A 383 -6.79 -2.49 2.02
C ARG A 383 -7.50 -1.30 2.60
N ARG A 384 -8.68 -0.98 2.06
CA ARG A 384 -9.50 0.16 2.49
C ARG A 384 -9.81 0.17 3.99
N SER A 385 -9.96 -1.01 4.59
CA SER A 385 -10.19 -1.19 6.04
C SER A 385 -8.95 -1.05 6.91
N SER A 386 -7.76 -0.98 6.32
CA SER A 386 -6.51 -0.80 7.04
C SER A 386 -6.42 0.58 7.69
N PHE A 387 -5.89 0.60 8.90
CA PHE A 387 -5.63 1.81 9.66
C PHE A 387 -4.32 2.51 9.29
N TYR A 388 -3.49 1.85 8.48
CA TYR A 388 -2.26 2.37 7.92
C TYR A 388 -2.51 3.61 7.05
N CYS A 389 -1.64 4.63 7.14
CA CYS A 389 -1.75 5.86 6.37
C CYS A 389 -1.23 5.64 4.93
N GLN A 390 -2.05 4.99 4.10
CA GLN A 390 -1.75 4.71 2.69
C GLN A 390 -1.47 6.00 1.91
N GLU A 391 -2.20 7.06 2.25
CA GLU A 391 -2.07 8.39 1.68
C GLU A 391 -0.65 8.92 1.90
N ALA A 392 -0.15 8.88 3.14
CA ALA A 392 1.21 9.31 3.45
C ALA A 392 2.26 8.48 2.73
N LEU A 393 2.04 7.17 2.58
CA LEU A 393 2.98 6.30 1.87
C LEU A 393 3.18 6.71 0.42
N ILE A 394 2.09 6.88 -0.34
CA ILE A 394 2.20 7.23 -1.77
C ILE A 394 2.67 8.68 -1.94
N GLU A 395 2.23 9.61 -1.10
CA GLU A 395 2.70 11.01 -1.12
C GLU A 395 4.21 11.10 -0.82
N ALA A 396 4.70 10.38 0.19
CA ALA A 396 6.12 10.32 0.50
C ALA A 396 6.94 9.73 -0.66
N HIS A 397 6.38 8.74 -1.36
CA HIS A 397 7.02 8.16 -2.53
C HIS A 397 7.14 9.16 -3.68
N ILE A 398 6.12 9.98 -3.92
CA ILE A 398 6.19 11.08 -4.90
C ILE A 398 7.30 12.07 -4.50
N HIS A 399 7.36 12.49 -3.24
CA HIS A 399 8.41 13.40 -2.77
C HIS A 399 9.81 12.83 -2.94
N PHE A 400 10.01 11.56 -2.59
CA PHE A 400 11.29 10.87 -2.76
C PHE A 400 11.69 10.78 -4.23
N LEU A 401 10.78 10.37 -5.12
CA LEU A 401 11.06 10.26 -6.55
C LEU A 401 11.36 11.63 -7.18
N LYS A 402 10.66 12.69 -6.77
CA LYS A 402 10.97 14.06 -7.19
C LYS A 402 12.35 14.53 -6.76
N TYR A 403 12.73 14.21 -5.52
CA TYR A 403 14.07 14.48 -4.99
C TYR A 403 15.15 13.81 -5.84
N LYS A 404 14.95 12.53 -6.18
CA LYS A 404 15.85 11.77 -7.06
C LYS A 404 15.77 12.17 -8.54
N GLY A 405 14.88 13.09 -8.92
CA GLY A 405 14.69 13.49 -10.32
C GLY A 405 14.07 12.41 -11.20
N LEU A 406 13.42 11.41 -10.60
CA LEU A 406 12.81 10.26 -11.28
C LEU A 406 11.35 10.51 -11.68
N LEU A 407 10.74 11.56 -11.11
CA LEU A 407 9.35 11.94 -11.30
C LEU A 407 9.25 13.47 -11.25
N PHE A 408 8.32 14.05 -12.02
CA PHE A 408 8.24 15.50 -12.26
C PHE A 408 6.89 16.07 -11.86
#